data_AF-K0JWG3-F1
#
_entry.id   AF-K0JWG3-F1
#
_cell.length_a   1.000
_cell.length_b   1.000
_cell.length_c   1.000
_cell.angle_alpha   90.00
_cell.angle_beta   90.00
_cell.angle_gamma   90.00
#
_symmetry.space_group_name_H-M   'P 1'
#
loop_
_entity.id
_entity.type
_entity.pdbx_description
1 polymer ?
#
loop_
_entity_poly.entity_id
_entity_poly.type
_entity_poly.pdbx_seq_one_letter_code
_entity_poly.pdbx_strand_id
1 'polypeptide(L)'
;MPRSRTWGLGSCGRPCGTSCRHEHACLRCAQLHVNPKMLPRLDELESDLEERKARAASEGWLGEIEGIDRTLQCLRDKRADALRLTRITRQVDLGMPAISTGR
;
A
#
# COMPACT_ATOMS: atom_id res chain seq x y z
N MET A 1 23.69 -0.97 2.06
CA MET A 1 22.26 -1.09 2.40
C MET A 1 21.42 -0.79 1.16
N PRO A 2 20.58 -1.71 0.67
CA PRO A 2 19.75 -1.45 -0.50
C PRO A 2 18.73 -0.35 -0.17
N ARG A 3 18.75 0.76 -0.92
CA ARG A 3 17.87 1.91 -0.70
C ARG A 3 16.50 1.62 -1.31
N SER A 4 15.45 1.50 -0.49
CA SER A 4 14.06 1.48 -0.96
C SER A 4 13.71 2.80 -1.63
N ARG A 5 12.98 2.77 -2.75
CA ARG A 5 12.54 4.00 -3.44
C ARG A 5 11.24 4.51 -2.81
N THR A 6 11.24 5.78 -2.42
CA THR A 6 10.08 6.49 -1.84
C THR A 6 9.32 7.23 -2.94
N TRP A 7 8.00 7.10 -2.91
CA TRP A 7 7.04 7.75 -3.79
C TRP A 7 6.01 8.52 -2.96
N GLY A 8 5.17 9.34 -3.59
CA GLY A 8 4.23 10.26 -2.91
C GLY A 8 3.24 9.65 -1.90
N LEU A 9 3.11 8.32 -1.79
CA LEU A 9 2.29 7.61 -0.80
C LEU A 9 3.12 6.79 0.22
N GLY A 10 4.39 6.51 -0.04
CA GLY A 10 5.19 5.58 0.76
C GLY A 10 6.34 4.94 -0.01
N SER A 11 6.87 3.83 0.47
CA SER A 11 8.02 3.16 -0.14
C SER A 11 7.64 1.84 -0.82
N CYS A 12 8.31 1.52 -1.92
CA CYS A 12 8.20 0.22 -2.57
C CYS A 12 9.26 -0.72 -2.00
N GLY A 13 8.83 -1.89 -1.50
CA GLY A 13 9.71 -2.90 -0.90
C GLY A 13 10.51 -3.75 -1.87
N ARG A 14 10.48 -3.46 -3.19
CA ARG A 14 11.29 -4.20 -4.17
C ARG A 14 12.79 -3.91 -3.96
N PRO A 15 13.64 -4.95 -3.88
CA PRO A 15 15.08 -4.76 -3.82
C PRO A 15 15.63 -4.20 -5.13
N CYS A 16 16.53 -3.21 -5.01
CA CYS A 16 17.38 -2.63 -6.06
C CYS A 16 16.73 -2.44 -7.46
N GLY A 17 16.02 -1.33 -7.64
CA GLY A 17 15.93 -0.67 -8.95
C GLY A 17 15.07 -1.31 -10.03
N THR A 18 14.46 -2.49 -9.83
CA THR A 18 13.47 -3.01 -10.79
C THR A 18 12.26 -2.09 -10.83
N SER A 19 11.94 -1.56 -12.01
CA SER A 19 10.74 -0.73 -12.19
C SER A 19 9.52 -1.54 -11.71
N CYS A 20 8.71 -0.90 -10.88
CA CYS A 20 7.36 -1.41 -10.69
C CYS A 20 6.65 -1.14 -12.00
N ARG A 21 5.93 -2.12 -12.58
CA ARG A 21 5.05 -1.88 -13.74
C ARG A 21 4.06 -0.72 -13.50
N HIS A 22 3.85 -0.38 -12.24
CA HIS A 22 2.99 0.70 -11.77
C HIS A 22 3.79 1.90 -11.24
N GLU A 23 4.90 2.26 -11.90
CA GLU A 23 5.80 3.37 -11.55
C GLU A 23 5.07 4.69 -11.21
N HIS A 24 3.85 4.86 -11.73
CA HIS A 24 2.97 6.00 -11.43
C HIS A 24 1.59 5.64 -10.83
N ALA A 25 1.31 4.36 -10.56
CA ALA A 25 -0.02 3.88 -10.09
C ALA A 25 0.11 2.90 -8.91
N CYS A 26 0.68 3.36 -7.80
CA CYS A 26 1.17 2.45 -6.75
C CYS A 26 0.09 1.76 -5.89
N LEU A 27 -1.20 2.13 -5.95
CA LEU A 27 -2.23 1.59 -5.05
C LEU A 27 -2.49 0.09 -5.21
N ARG A 28 -2.45 -0.46 -6.43
CA ARG A 28 -2.62 -1.90 -6.67
C ARG A 28 -1.34 -2.73 -6.46
N CYS A 29 -0.21 -2.08 -6.16
CA CYS A 29 1.05 -2.78 -5.97
C CYS A 29 1.10 -3.46 -4.59
N ALA A 30 1.22 -4.78 -4.55
CA ALA A 30 1.36 -5.53 -3.30
C ALA A 30 2.58 -5.08 -2.46
N GLN A 31 3.66 -4.63 -3.11
CA GLN A 31 4.91 -4.24 -2.44
C GLN A 31 4.92 -2.79 -1.92
N LEU A 32 3.86 -1.99 -2.17
CA LEU A 32 3.77 -0.62 -1.64
C LEU A 32 3.46 -0.67 -0.15
N HIS A 33 4.36 -0.12 0.66
CA HIS A 33 4.17 0.17 2.08
C HIS A 33 3.80 1.64 2.23
N VAL A 34 2.57 1.92 2.69
CA VAL A 34 2.09 3.28 2.88
C VAL A 34 2.71 3.87 4.14
N ASN A 35 3.20 5.11 4.03
CA ASN A 35 3.64 5.85 5.20
C ASN A 35 2.39 6.28 6.00
N PRO A 36 2.30 5.99 7.32
CA PRO A 36 1.13 6.38 8.11
C PRO A 36 0.79 7.87 8.07
N LYS A 37 1.77 8.76 7.80
CA LYS A 37 1.51 10.20 7.60
C LYS A 37 0.63 10.50 6.38
N MET A 38 0.49 9.56 5.46
CA MET A 38 -0.32 9.67 4.25
C MET A 38 -1.75 9.13 4.40
N LEU A 39 -2.15 8.71 5.61
CA LEU A 39 -3.52 8.24 5.88
C LEU A 39 -4.60 9.26 5.46
N PRO A 40 -4.49 10.57 5.76
CA PRO A 40 -5.49 11.55 5.33
C PRO A 40 -5.65 11.60 3.81
N ARG A 41 -4.54 11.48 3.08
CA ARG A 41 -4.57 11.43 1.61
C ARG A 41 -5.24 10.15 1.10
N LEU A 42 -5.13 9.02 1.80
CA LEU A 42 -5.86 7.82 1.41
C LEU A 42 -7.38 7.99 1.61
N ASP A 43 -7.80 8.71 2.64
CA ASP A 43 -9.23 9.00 2.89
C ASP A 43 -9.81 9.89 1.77
N GLU A 44 -9.05 10.89 1.31
CA GLU A 44 -9.40 11.70 0.12
C GLU A 44 -9.55 10.82 -1.12
N LEU A 45 -8.57 9.96 -1.40
CA LEU A 45 -8.63 9.04 -2.55
C LEU A 45 -9.77 8.02 -2.46
N GLU A 46 -10.11 7.55 -1.26
CA GLU A 46 -11.24 6.65 -1.05
C GLU A 46 -12.55 7.35 -1.43
N SER A 47 -12.74 8.59 -0.96
CA SER A 47 -13.92 9.41 -1.26
C SER A 47 -14.07 9.65 -2.76
N ASP A 48 -12.99 10.06 -3.43
CA ASP A 48 -12.97 10.28 -4.89
C ASP A 48 -13.34 9.00 -5.68
N LEU A 49 -12.84 7.84 -5.22
CA LEU A 49 -13.14 6.55 -5.85
C LEU A 49 -14.60 6.15 -5.64
N GLU A 50 -15.18 6.42 -4.47
CA GLU A 50 -16.59 6.16 -4.19
C GLU A 50 -17.53 7.02 -5.03
N GLU A 51 -17.21 8.32 -5.19
CA GLU A 51 -17.95 9.22 -6.09
C GLU A 51 -17.89 8.72 -7.54
N ARG A 52 -16.70 8.30 -7.98
CA ARG A 52 -16.52 7.77 -9.33
C ARG A 52 -17.26 6.45 -9.53
N LYS A 53 -17.32 5.59 -8.51
CA LYS A 53 -18.11 4.36 -8.53
C LYS A 53 -19.61 4.66 -8.67
N ALA A 54 -20.11 5.64 -7.90
CA ALA A 54 -21.51 6.05 -7.95
C ALA A 54 -21.89 6.56 -9.35
N ARG A 55 -21.03 7.37 -9.98
CA ARG A 55 -21.20 7.83 -11.36
C ARG A 55 -21.21 6.65 -12.34
N ALA A 56 -20.22 5.77 -12.27
CA ALA A 56 -20.15 4.59 -13.13
C ALA A 56 -21.39 3.68 -13.00
N ALA A 57 -21.96 3.55 -11.79
CA ALA A 57 -23.21 2.84 -11.56
C ALA A 57 -24.41 3.55 -12.22
N SER A 58 -24.48 4.88 -12.14
CA SER A 58 -25.55 5.65 -12.80
C SER A 58 -25.49 5.60 -14.33
N GLU A 59 -24.28 5.50 -14.90
CA GLU A 59 -24.05 5.47 -16.34
C GLU A 59 -23.99 4.04 -16.92
N GLY A 60 -24.10 3.01 -16.07
CA GLY A 60 -24.06 1.61 -16.48
C GLY A 60 -22.68 1.10 -16.92
N TRP A 61 -21.60 1.75 -16.48
CA TRP A 61 -20.23 1.40 -16.85
C TRP A 61 -19.68 0.26 -15.98
N LEU A 62 -20.19 -0.95 -16.18
CA LEU A 62 -19.82 -2.13 -15.39
C LEU A 62 -18.30 -2.39 -15.35
N GLY A 63 -17.60 -2.17 -16.47
CA GLY A 63 -16.14 -2.33 -16.53
C GLY A 63 -15.35 -1.33 -15.69
N GLU A 64 -15.84 -0.08 -15.55
CA GLU A 64 -15.24 0.90 -14.64
C GLU A 64 -15.47 0.50 -13.18
N ILE A 65 -16.68 0.02 -12.84
CA ILE A 65 -17.04 -0.38 -11.47
C ILE A 65 -16.11 -1.47 -10.95
N GLU A 66 -15.87 -2.54 -11.71
CA GLU A 66 -14.95 -3.61 -11.30
C GLU A 66 -13.52 -3.11 -11.08
N GLY A 67 -13.06 -2.20 -11.95
CA GLY A 67 -11.75 -1.57 -11.82
C GLY A 67 -11.65 -0.70 -10.57
N ILE A 68 -12.71 0.04 -10.24
CA ILE A 68 -12.79 0.89 -9.05
C ILE A 68 -12.83 0.03 -7.78
N ASP A 69 -13.64 -1.02 -7.76
CA ASP A 69 -13.76 -1.92 -6.59
C ASP A 69 -12.45 -2.61 -6.23
N ARG A 70 -11.70 -3.09 -7.23
CA ARG A 70 -10.36 -3.64 -6.99
C ARG A 70 -9.41 -2.61 -6.40
N THR A 71 -9.51 -1.36 -6.84
CA THR A 71 -8.66 -0.27 -6.34
C THR A 71 -9.05 0.10 -4.90
N LEU A 72 -10.35 0.19 -4.59
CA LEU A 72 -10.87 0.43 -3.25
C LEU A 72 -10.42 -0.65 -2.27
N GLN A 73 -10.49 -1.93 -2.67
CA GLN A 73 -10.01 -3.03 -1.82
C GLN A 73 -8.52 -2.88 -1.50
N CYS A 74 -7.69 -2.67 -2.52
CA CYS A 74 -6.25 -2.44 -2.31
C CYS A 74 -5.96 -1.21 -1.44
N LEU A 75 -6.73 -0.14 -1.57
CA LEU A 75 -6.59 1.06 -0.76
C LEU A 75 -6.92 0.76 0.71
N ARG A 76 -8.05 0.11 0.97
CA ARG A 76 -8.51 -0.27 2.32
C ARG A 76 -7.53 -1.19 3.03
N ASP A 77 -7.00 -2.19 2.33
CA ASP A 77 -6.00 -3.11 2.86
C ASP A 77 -4.73 -2.35 3.29
N LYS A 78 -4.23 -1.46 2.42
CA LYS A 78 -3.05 -0.63 2.72
C LYS A 78 -3.28 0.34 3.87
N ARG A 79 -4.49 0.89 3.98
CA ARG A 79 -4.88 1.76 5.09
C ARG A 79 -4.88 0.99 6.41
N ALA A 80 -5.46 -0.21 6.41
CA ALA A 80 -5.45 -1.10 7.58
C ALA A 80 -4.02 -1.46 8.00
N ASP A 81 -3.14 -1.77 7.05
CA ASP A 81 -1.73 -2.01 7.33
C ASP A 81 -1.00 -0.79 7.90
N ALA A 82 -1.22 0.40 7.33
CA ALA A 82 -0.63 1.63 7.85
C ALA A 82 -1.13 1.96 9.28
N LEU A 83 -2.42 1.75 9.57
CA LEU A 83 -2.99 1.88 10.91
C LEU A 83 -2.44 0.82 11.88
N ARG A 84 -2.16 -0.39 11.40
CA ARG A 84 -1.53 -1.43 12.21
C ARG A 84 -0.10 -1.01 12.59
N LEU A 85 0.65 -0.40 11.68
CA LEU A 85 1.99 0.11 11.96
C LEU A 85 2.01 1.25 13.00
N THR A 86 0.99 2.13 13.04
CA THR A 86 0.90 3.15 14.09
C THR A 86 0.62 2.55 15.47
N ARG A 87 -0.01 1.38 15.52
CA ARG A 87 -0.30 0.65 16.77
C ARG A 87 0.89 -0.20 17.24
N ILE A 88 1.63 -0.82 16.32
CA ILE A 88 2.81 -1.66 16.62
C ILE A 88 4.07 -0.79 16.74
N THR A 89 4.04 0.21 17.63
CA THR A 89 5.25 0.94 18.05
C THR A 89 6.10 0.14 19.03
N ARG A 90 5.59 -1.00 19.51
CA ARG A 90 6.31 -1.90 20.42
C ARG A 90 7.23 -2.82 19.62
N GLN A 91 8.51 -2.49 19.61
CA GLN A 91 9.57 -3.37 19.14
C GLN A 91 9.58 -4.62 20.04
N VAL A 92 9.31 -5.78 19.44
CA VAL A 92 9.44 -7.08 20.13
C VAL A 92 10.85 -7.58 19.84
N ASP A 93 11.64 -7.78 20.89
CA ASP A 93 12.96 -8.39 20.75
C ASP A 93 12.79 -9.87 20.42
N LEU A 94 13.19 -10.28 19.21
CA LEU A 94 13.06 -11.65 18.73
C LEU A 94 14.22 -12.55 19.15
N GLY A 95 15.18 -12.01 19.91
CA GLY A 95 16.41 -12.70 20.28
C GLY A 95 17.34 -12.91 19.08
N MET A 96 18.64 -12.84 19.30
CA MET A 96 19.61 -13.18 18.26
C MET A 96 19.67 -14.71 18.11
N PRO A 97 19.45 -15.28 16.90
CA PRO A 97 19.67 -16.70 16.70
C PRO A 97 21.15 -17.00 16.91
N ALA A 98 21.45 -17.87 17.88
CA ALA A 98 22.81 -18.34 18.11
C ALA A 98 23.25 -19.20 16.93
N ILE A 99 23.99 -18.61 16.01
CA ILE A 99 24.65 -19.34 14.93
C ILE A 99 25.80 -20.10 15.60
N SER A 100 25.61 -21.40 15.85
CA SER A 100 26.69 -22.26 16.32
C SER A 100 27.66 -22.48 15.15
N THR A 101 28.71 -21.66 15.11
CA THR A 101 29.86 -21.93 14.22
C THR A 101 30.56 -23.17 14.74
N GLY A 102 30.20 -24.32 14.18
CA GLY A 102 30.88 -25.60 14.39
C GLY A 102 32.35 -25.52 13.98
N ARG A 103 33.18 -26.13 14.81
CA ARG A 103 34.65 -26.19 14.83
C ARG A 103 35.28 -26.65 13.52
#